data_AF-A8X7C6-F1
#
_entry.id   AF-A8X7C6-F1
#
_cell.length_a   1.000
_cell.length_b   1.000
_cell.length_c   1.000
_cell.angle_alpha   90.00
_cell.angle_beta   90.00
_cell.angle_gamma   90.00
#
_symmetry.space_group_name_H-M   'P 1'
#
loop_
_entity.id
_entity.type
_entity.pdbx_description
1 polymer ?
#
loop_
_entity_poly.entity_id
_entity_poly.type
_entity_poly.pdbx_seq_one_letter_code
_entity_poly.pdbx_strand_id
1 'polypeptide(L)'
;MTESDNSHLTNHTFEEMRFFFTPKELYYDELIWDIMEVQPDDVELTFIMSMICFHVAATHFGGETQEEMERLQDVLADDLHEHYTKNYKTKYSLRLKQLMRIKENFLKLRNIRLEKYSIGGLFNLFNMNFSNPEFFWVPPQKYV
;
A
#
# COMPACT_ATOMS: atom_id res chain seq x y z
N MET A 1 13.51 11.11 23.28
CA MET A 1 13.03 10.32 22.13
C MET A 1 14.25 9.55 21.66
N THR A 2 14.28 8.24 21.86
CA THR A 2 15.44 7.38 21.56
C THR A 2 15.74 7.46 20.06
N GLU A 3 16.98 7.81 19.70
CA GLU A 3 17.50 7.68 18.34
C GLU A 3 17.29 6.23 17.90
N SER A 4 16.33 6.01 16.99
CA SER A 4 16.20 4.72 16.32
C SER A 4 17.27 4.65 15.25
N ASP A 5 18.04 3.55 15.24
CA ASP A 5 19.05 3.31 14.21
C ASP A 5 18.37 3.17 12.84
N ASN A 6 18.54 4.17 11.98
CA ASN A 6 17.98 4.22 10.63
C ASN A 6 19.04 3.98 9.56
N SER A 7 20.23 3.50 9.92
CA SER A 7 21.35 3.28 8.98
C SER A 7 20.98 2.35 7.81
N HIS A 8 20.07 1.39 8.05
CA HIS A 8 19.53 0.52 7.00
C HIS A 8 18.64 1.25 5.98
N LEU A 9 18.01 2.36 6.39
CA LEU A 9 17.08 3.12 5.57
C LEU A 9 17.75 4.30 4.87
N THR A 10 18.69 4.96 5.54
CA THR A 10 19.28 6.24 5.11
C THR A 10 20.67 6.45 5.68
N ASN A 11 21.54 7.13 4.93
CA ASN A 11 22.83 7.63 5.43
C ASN A 11 22.70 8.99 6.12
N HIS A 12 21.50 9.59 6.13
CA HIS A 12 21.25 10.91 6.70
C HIS A 12 20.86 10.81 8.17
N THR A 13 21.20 11.84 8.94
CA THR A 13 20.84 11.93 10.34
C THR A 13 19.32 12.06 10.51
N PHE A 14 18.82 11.73 11.71
CA PHE A 14 17.41 11.88 12.03
C PHE A 14 16.91 13.33 11.84
N GLU A 15 17.72 14.32 12.19
CA GLU A 15 17.35 15.74 12.02
C GLU A 15 17.31 16.16 10.55
N GLU A 16 18.22 15.68 9.71
CA GLU A 16 18.17 15.91 8.25
C GLU A 16 16.92 15.29 7.64
N MET A 17 16.58 14.05 8.02
CA MET A 17 15.36 13.38 7.58
C MET A 17 14.08 14.12 8.02
N ARG A 18 14.12 14.80 9.17
CA ARG A 18 12.99 15.53 9.73
C ARG A 18 12.54 16.73 8.89
N PHE A 19 13.43 17.28 8.07
CA PHE A 19 13.09 18.33 7.10
C PHE A 19 12.27 17.81 5.93
N PHE A 20 12.39 16.52 5.60
CA PHE A 20 11.71 15.89 4.45
C PHE A 20 10.51 15.04 4.86
N PHE A 21 10.55 14.44 6.05
CA PHE A 21 9.53 13.54 6.56
C PHE A 21 9.23 13.81 8.03
N THR A 22 7.96 13.81 8.39
CA THR A 22 7.59 13.62 9.79
C THR A 22 7.73 12.13 10.11
N PRO A 23 8.27 11.72 11.27
CA PRO A 23 8.42 10.30 11.61
C PRO A 23 7.14 9.49 11.45
N LYS A 24 5.97 10.05 11.78
CA LYS A 24 4.65 9.42 11.58
C LYS A 24 4.33 9.09 10.12
N GLU A 25 4.94 9.79 9.17
CA GLU A 25 4.73 9.57 7.74
C GLU A 25 5.58 8.42 7.21
N LEU A 26 6.60 7.98 7.94
CA LEU A 26 7.39 6.80 7.55
C LEU A 26 6.69 5.50 7.94
N TYR A 27 5.86 5.52 9.00
CA TYR A 27 5.19 4.33 9.51
C TYR A 27 3.76 4.20 8.97
N TYR A 28 3.33 2.96 8.75
CA TYR A 28 1.95 2.61 8.36
C TYR A 28 1.09 2.26 9.58
N ASP A 29 1.34 2.90 10.73
CA ASP A 29 0.74 2.52 12.02
C ASP A 29 -0.79 2.40 11.93
N GLU A 30 -1.47 3.38 11.35
CA GLU A 30 -2.95 3.36 11.19
C GLU A 30 -3.43 2.14 10.40
N LEU A 31 -2.72 1.79 9.32
CA LEU A 31 -3.05 0.62 8.50
C LEU A 31 -2.74 -0.69 9.25
N ILE A 32 -1.63 -0.74 9.98
CA ILE A 32 -1.28 -1.89 10.81
C ILE A 32 -2.38 -2.12 11.85
N TRP A 33 -2.85 -1.06 12.50
CA TRP A 33 -3.98 -1.13 13.44
C TRP A 33 -5.26 -1.61 12.77
N ASP A 34 -5.60 -1.11 11.57
CA ASP A 34 -6.76 -1.58 10.82
C ASP A 34 -6.68 -3.08 10.52
N ILE A 35 -5.52 -3.57 10.07
CA ILE A 35 -5.31 -5.00 9.77
C ILE A 35 -5.40 -5.83 11.05
N MET A 36 -4.83 -5.34 12.16
CA MET A 36 -4.90 -6.01 13.47
C MET A 36 -6.32 -6.06 14.04
N GLU A 37 -7.15 -5.03 13.81
CA GLU A 37 -8.54 -4.99 14.25
C GLU A 37 -9.40 -5.93 13.41
N VAL A 38 -9.23 -5.91 12.09
CA VAL A 38 -10.04 -6.71 11.16
C VAL A 38 -9.64 -8.18 11.19
N GLN A 39 -8.35 -8.49 11.41
CA GLN A 39 -7.79 -9.84 11.36
C GLN A 39 -8.26 -10.62 10.12
N PRO A 40 -7.88 -10.17 8.91
CA PRO A 40 -8.25 -10.86 7.69
C PRO A 40 -7.68 -12.28 7.66
N ASP A 41 -8.47 -13.26 7.23
CA ASP A 41 -7.97 -14.60 6.94
C ASP A 41 -7.17 -14.63 5.61
N ASP A 42 -6.56 -15.76 5.28
CA ASP A 42 -5.69 -15.87 4.09
C ASP A 42 -6.43 -15.54 2.78
N VAL A 43 -7.73 -15.88 2.70
CA VAL A 43 -8.57 -15.60 1.53
C VAL A 43 -8.84 -14.10 1.44
N GLU A 44 -9.25 -13.49 2.55
CA GLU A 44 -9.52 -12.07 2.65
C GLU A 44 -8.27 -11.21 2.41
N LEU A 45 -7.12 -11.64 2.90
CA LEU A 45 -5.83 -10.96 2.68
C LEU A 45 -5.43 -11.04 1.21
N THR A 46 -5.56 -12.21 0.58
CA THR A 46 -5.29 -12.40 -0.85
C THR A 46 -6.21 -11.55 -1.71
N PHE A 47 -7.49 -11.46 -1.35
CA PHE A 47 -8.46 -10.58 -1.98
C PHE A 47 -8.01 -9.12 -1.89
N ILE A 48 -7.71 -8.60 -0.69
CA ILE A 48 -7.27 -7.21 -0.51
C ILE A 48 -6.00 -6.91 -1.33
N MET A 49 -4.99 -7.78 -1.25
CA MET A 49 -3.74 -7.57 -1.99
C MET A 49 -3.98 -7.50 -3.50
N SER A 50 -4.80 -8.40 -4.03
CA SER A 50 -5.15 -8.42 -5.46
C SER A 50 -5.91 -7.17 -5.87
N MET A 51 -6.89 -6.74 -5.08
CA MET A 51 -7.65 -5.50 -5.31
C MET A 51 -6.74 -4.27 -5.32
N ILE A 52 -5.75 -4.19 -4.43
CA ILE A 52 -4.77 -3.11 -4.42
C ILE A 52 -3.91 -3.15 -5.69
N CYS A 53 -3.37 -4.31 -6.04
CA CYS A 53 -2.52 -4.47 -7.23
C CYS A 53 -3.24 -4.07 -8.51
N PHE A 54 -4.46 -4.57 -8.71
CA PHE A 54 -5.25 -4.24 -9.90
C PHE A 54 -5.64 -2.78 -9.94
N HIS A 55 -5.99 -2.17 -8.80
CA HIS A 55 -6.27 -0.74 -8.76
C HIS A 55 -5.04 0.11 -9.14
N VAL A 56 -3.86 -0.24 -8.63
CA VAL A 56 -2.61 0.47 -8.96
C VAL A 56 -2.28 0.29 -10.44
N ALA A 57 -2.36 -0.94 -10.97
CA ALA A 57 -2.09 -1.22 -12.38
C ALA A 57 -3.09 -0.52 -13.32
N ALA A 58 -4.38 -0.58 -13.01
CA ALA A 58 -5.43 0.11 -13.75
C ALA A 58 -5.14 1.62 -13.86
N THR A 59 -4.83 2.24 -12.72
CA THR A 59 -4.53 3.68 -12.65
C THR A 59 -3.24 4.04 -13.37
N HIS A 60 -2.25 3.14 -13.38
CA HIS A 60 -0.95 3.41 -14.00
C HIS A 60 -1.00 3.30 -15.53
N PHE A 61 -1.60 2.23 -16.06
CA PHE A 61 -1.59 1.94 -17.49
C PHE A 61 -2.78 2.55 -18.25
N GLY A 62 -3.95 2.69 -17.61
CA GLY A 62 -5.15 3.20 -18.25
C GLY A 62 -5.67 2.35 -19.42
N GLY A 63 -6.64 2.89 -20.18
CA GLY A 63 -7.15 2.30 -21.41
C GLY A 63 -7.68 0.87 -21.26
N GLU A 64 -7.36 0.00 -22.21
CA GLU A 64 -7.78 -1.42 -22.19
C GLU A 64 -7.29 -2.17 -20.94
N THR A 65 -6.10 -1.82 -20.42
CA THR A 65 -5.59 -2.44 -19.19
C THR A 65 -6.44 -2.03 -17.98
N GLN A 66 -6.92 -0.79 -17.91
CA GLN A 66 -7.83 -0.38 -16.86
C GLN A 66 -9.14 -1.18 -16.91
N GLU A 67 -9.74 -1.34 -18.09
CA GLU A 67 -10.98 -2.11 -18.26
C GLU A 67 -10.81 -3.57 -17.81
N GLU A 68 -9.71 -4.23 -18.20
CA GLU A 68 -9.44 -5.60 -17.77
C GLU A 68 -9.17 -5.72 -16.26
N MET A 69 -8.45 -4.76 -15.66
CA MET A 69 -8.18 -4.75 -14.22
C MET A 69 -9.45 -4.46 -13.39
N GLU A 70 -10.36 -3.63 -13.88
CA GLU A 70 -11.68 -3.41 -13.28
C GLU A 70 -12.52 -4.70 -13.37
N ARG A 71 -12.53 -5.35 -14.53
CA ARG A 71 -13.21 -6.65 -14.72
C ARG A 71 -12.67 -7.73 -13.77
N LEU A 72 -11.35 -7.79 -13.56
CA LEU A 72 -10.75 -8.75 -12.61
C LEU A 72 -11.12 -8.45 -11.15
N GLN A 73 -11.28 -7.17 -10.79
CA GLN A 73 -11.75 -6.79 -9.45
C GLN A 73 -13.20 -7.24 -9.22
N ASP A 74 -14.06 -7.12 -10.23
CA ASP A 74 -15.45 -7.60 -10.14
C ASP A 74 -15.51 -9.11 -9.96
N VAL A 75 -14.72 -9.87 -10.73
CA VAL A 75 -14.62 -11.34 -10.59
C VAL A 75 -14.18 -11.73 -9.17
N LEU A 76 -13.17 -11.05 -8.62
CA LEU A 76 -12.71 -11.32 -7.26
C LEU A 76 -13.77 -10.98 -6.20
N ALA A 77 -14.55 -9.91 -6.41
CA ALA A 77 -15.64 -9.54 -5.50
C ALA A 77 -16.76 -10.59 -5.52
N ASP A 78 -17.08 -11.15 -6.68
CA ASP A 78 -18.04 -12.24 -6.83
C ASP A 78 -17.54 -13.53 -6.18
N ASP A 79 -16.26 -13.90 -6.40
CA ASP A 79 -15.64 -15.08 -5.80
C ASP A 79 -15.63 -14.98 -4.27
N LEU A 80 -15.30 -13.81 -3.73
CA LEU A 80 -15.35 -13.57 -2.29
C LEU A 80 -16.79 -13.68 -1.76
N HIS A 81 -17.77 -13.13 -2.48
CA HIS A 81 -19.17 -13.25 -2.11
C HIS A 81 -19.63 -14.71 -2.07
N GLU A 82 -19.26 -15.50 -3.08
CA GLU A 82 -19.60 -16.91 -3.18
C GLU A 82 -18.94 -17.71 -2.03
N HIS A 83 -17.68 -17.43 -1.73
CA HIS A 83 -16.95 -18.04 -0.61
C HIS A 83 -17.69 -17.83 0.73
N TYR A 84 -18.21 -16.64 0.99
CA TYR A 84 -18.95 -16.36 2.23
C TYR A 84 -20.31 -17.03 2.28
N THR A 85 -20.99 -17.06 1.14
CA THR A 85 -22.31 -17.67 1.01
C THR A 85 -22.24 -19.18 1.22
N LYS A 86 -21.22 -19.85 0.64
CA LYS A 86 -20.96 -21.29 0.82
C LYS A 86 -20.59 -21.67 2.26
N ASN A 87 -19.90 -20.78 2.97
CA ASN A 87 -19.45 -21.02 4.35
C ASN A 87 -20.43 -20.56 5.44
N TYR A 88 -21.68 -20.23 5.10
CA TYR A 88 -22.72 -19.73 6.02
C TYR A 88 -22.29 -18.51 6.87
N LYS A 89 -21.37 -17.68 6.38
CA LYS A 89 -20.93 -16.46 7.07
C LYS A 89 -22.01 -15.38 6.91
N THR A 90 -22.81 -15.14 7.95
CA THR A 90 -24.02 -14.27 7.93
C THR A 90 -23.75 -12.75 7.85
N LYS A 91 -22.49 -12.30 7.77
CA LYS A 91 -22.11 -10.88 7.85
C LYS A 91 -21.19 -10.43 6.70
N TYR A 92 -21.38 -10.95 5.50
CA TYR A 92 -20.56 -10.63 4.33
C TYR A 92 -20.45 -9.12 4.08
N SER A 93 -21.56 -8.38 4.07
CA SER A 93 -21.55 -6.94 3.75
C SER A 93 -20.73 -6.11 4.75
N LEU A 94 -20.88 -6.39 6.05
CA LEU A 94 -20.09 -5.74 7.10
C LEU A 94 -18.60 -6.07 6.92
N ARG A 95 -18.30 -7.34 6.62
CA ARG A 95 -16.93 -7.81 6.47
C ARG A 95 -16.27 -7.21 5.23
N LEU A 96 -16.96 -7.20 4.09
CA LEU A 96 -16.51 -6.54 2.87
C LEU A 96 -16.20 -5.05 3.13
N LYS A 97 -17.08 -4.34 3.85
CA LYS A 97 -16.83 -2.94 4.22
C LYS A 97 -15.53 -2.76 5.02
N GLN A 98 -15.22 -3.67 5.94
CA GLN A 98 -13.97 -3.65 6.70
C GLN A 98 -12.75 -3.88 5.79
N LEU A 99 -12.83 -4.86 4.88
CA LEU A 99 -11.74 -5.15 3.94
C LEU A 99 -11.49 -3.97 2.98
N MET A 100 -12.58 -3.37 2.48
CA MET A 100 -12.48 -2.19 1.61
C MET A 100 -11.90 -0.98 2.35
N ARG A 101 -12.18 -0.81 3.64
CA ARG A 101 -11.54 0.24 4.46
C ARG A 101 -10.02 0.11 4.48
N ILE A 102 -9.50 -1.11 4.64
CA ILE A 102 -8.05 -1.38 4.58
C ILE A 102 -7.49 -1.00 3.20
N LYS A 103 -8.15 -1.42 2.12
CA LYS A 103 -7.76 -1.07 0.74
C LYS A 103 -7.63 0.44 0.55
N GLU A 104 -8.68 1.18 0.90
CA GLU A 104 -8.73 2.63 0.71
C GLU A 104 -7.69 3.36 1.57
N ASN A 105 -7.50 2.94 2.82
CA ASN A 105 -6.49 3.51 3.70
C ASN A 105 -5.07 3.26 3.17
N PHE A 106 -4.77 2.05 2.68
CA PHE A 106 -3.48 1.77 2.03
C PHE A 106 -3.26 2.68 0.81
N LEU A 107 -4.23 2.76 -0.11
CA LEU A 107 -4.11 3.56 -1.33
C LEU A 107 -3.90 5.05 -1.01
N LYS A 108 -4.66 5.59 -0.05
CA LYS A 108 -4.49 6.97 0.42
C LYS A 108 -3.09 7.20 0.99
N LEU A 109 -2.64 6.33 1.89
CA LEU A 109 -1.34 6.41 2.54
C LEU A 109 -0.19 6.28 1.52
N ARG A 110 -0.33 5.40 0.54
CA ARG A 110 0.60 5.26 -0.59
C ARG A 110 0.67 6.55 -1.41
N ASN A 111 -0.48 7.08 -1.84
CA ASN A 111 -0.53 8.23 -2.74
C ASN A 111 0.08 9.50 -2.11
N ILE A 112 -0.18 9.74 -0.81
CA ILE A 112 0.44 10.84 -0.06
C ILE A 112 1.98 10.71 -0.03
N ARG A 113 2.48 9.48 0.06
CA ARG A 113 3.93 9.23 0.19
C ARG A 113 4.67 9.24 -1.14
N LEU A 114 4.01 8.92 -2.27
CA LEU A 114 4.65 8.89 -3.58
C LEU A 114 5.37 10.21 -3.93
N GLU A 115 4.75 11.35 -3.64
CA GLU A 115 5.37 12.65 -3.88
C GLU A 115 6.63 12.85 -3.04
N LYS A 116 6.59 12.41 -1.77
CA LYS A 116 7.73 12.52 -0.86
C LYS A 116 8.84 11.53 -1.20
N TYR A 117 8.50 10.33 -1.66
CA TYR A 117 9.44 9.35 -2.18
C TYR A 117 10.13 9.84 -3.45
N SER A 118 9.39 10.52 -4.32
CA SER A 118 9.96 11.22 -5.48
C SER A 118 11.02 12.25 -5.07
N ILE A 119 10.68 13.14 -4.13
CA ILE A 119 11.60 14.16 -3.62
C ILE A 119 12.79 13.51 -2.90
N GLY A 120 12.54 12.51 -2.04
CA GLY A 120 13.60 11.84 -1.31
C GLY A 120 14.55 11.05 -2.21
N GLY A 121 14.06 10.49 -3.32
CA GLY A 121 14.91 9.90 -4.36
C GLY A 121 15.79 10.93 -5.04
N LEU A 122 15.26 12.12 -5.36
CA LEU A 122 16.05 13.21 -5.96
C LEU A 122 17.21 13.65 -5.06
N PHE A 123 17.01 13.69 -3.74
CA PHE A 123 18.03 14.06 -2.76
C PHE A 123 18.84 12.87 -2.23
N ASN A 124 18.66 11.68 -2.80
CA ASN A 124 19.34 10.45 -2.37
C ASN A 124 19.20 10.18 -0.86
N LEU A 125 17.98 10.34 -0.34
CA LEU A 125 17.68 10.19 1.09
C LEU A 125 17.60 8.73 1.52
N PHE A 126 17.33 7.80 0.59
CA PHE A 126 17.12 6.40 0.92
C PHE A 126 18.28 5.54 0.43
N ASN A 127 18.76 4.60 1.25
CA ASN A 127 19.76 3.61 0.87
C ASN A 127 19.13 2.33 0.26
N MET A 128 17.82 2.32 0.05
CA MET A 128 17.08 1.14 -0.39
C MET A 128 16.73 1.22 -1.88
N ASN A 129 16.99 0.13 -2.60
CA ASN A 129 16.45 -0.07 -3.93
C ASN A 129 15.02 -0.59 -3.80
N PHE A 130 14.05 0.21 -4.25
CA PHE A 130 12.66 -0.24 -4.30
C PHE A 130 12.48 -1.22 -5.45
N SER A 131 12.06 -2.44 -5.13
CA SER A 131 11.86 -3.53 -6.10
C SER A 131 10.68 -3.29 -7.05
N ASN A 132 9.66 -2.56 -6.60
CA ASN A 132 8.46 -2.29 -7.37
C ASN A 132 8.22 -0.77 -7.47
N PRO A 133 8.81 -0.09 -8.48
CA PRO A 133 8.66 1.34 -8.64
C PRO A 133 7.21 1.74 -8.90
N GLU A 134 6.37 0.85 -9.43
CA GLU A 134 4.95 1.15 -9.62
C GLU A 134 4.19 1.28 -8.30
N PHE A 135 4.67 0.67 -7.21
CA PHE A 135 4.05 0.83 -5.88
C PHE A 135 4.68 1.94 -5.06
N PHE A 136 5.97 2.25 -5.30
CA PHE A 136 6.78 3.11 -4.45
C PHE A 136 7.75 4.00 -5.25
N TRP A 137 7.34 4.54 -6.40
CA TRP A 137 8.26 5.16 -7.36
C TRP A 137 9.27 6.11 -6.71
N VAL A 138 10.55 5.75 -6.83
CA VAL A 138 11.69 6.57 -6.45
C VAL A 138 12.54 6.74 -7.69
N PRO A 139 12.90 7.99 -8.07
CA PRO A 139 13.85 8.23 -9.15
C PRO A 139 15.11 7.37 -8.98
N PRO A 140 15.60 6.69 -10.02
CA PRO A 140 16.82 5.91 -9.92
C PRO A 140 17.97 6.80 -9.47
N GLN A 141 18.71 6.35 -8.46
CA GLN A 141 19.90 7.03 -7.97
C GLN A 141 20.89 7.12 -9.13
N LYS A 142 21.23 8.35 -9.54
CA LYS A 142 22.37 8.54 -10.44
C LYS A 142 23.60 8.18 -9.62
N TYR A 143 24.17 7.00 -9.89
CA TYR A 143 25.47 6.61 -9.39
C TYR A 143 26.46 7.77 -9.61
N VAL A 144 27.01 8.31 -8.51
CA VAL A 144 28.19 9.17 -8.49
C VAL A 144 29.37 8.32 -8.06
#